data_AF-A0A496SW50-F1
#
_entry.id   AF-A0A496SW50-F1
#
_cell.length_a   1.000
_cell.length_b   1.000
_cell.length_c   1.000
_cell.angle_alpha   90.00
_cell.angle_beta   90.00
_cell.angle_gamma   90.00
#
_symmetry.space_group_name_H-M   'P 1'
#
loop_
_entity.id
_entity.type
_entity.pdbx_description
1 polymer ?
#
loop_
_entity_poly.entity_id
_entity_poly.type
_entity_poly.pdbx_seq_one_letter_code
_entity_poly.pdbx_strand_id
1 'polypeptide(L)'
;NLRRSQCEQGAKRLATVLPGAKALRDISIEQFEEHQGLLPDGMRRMCRHVISENSRVKEAVVALRRGDVVRFGQLMNLSHQSLKDEFQVSCRELDLLVEIARSVDGVLGARLTGAGFGGCTVNLVRKRSAPLLAQTVEEKYEAETGIKPAVYPCQIEDGVREIPITT
;
A
#
# COMPACT_ATOMS: atom_id res chain seq x y z
N ASN A 1 10.05 13.91 7.14
CA ASN A 1 10.57 14.44 5.85
C ASN A 1 11.76 13.69 5.23
N LEU A 2 12.32 12.63 5.86
CA LEU A 2 13.44 11.87 5.29
C LEU A 2 13.11 11.17 3.96
N ARG A 3 12.02 10.38 3.91
CA ARG A 3 11.66 9.56 2.73
C ARG A 3 11.47 10.39 1.47
N ARG A 4 10.75 11.51 1.58
CA ARG A 4 10.57 12.45 0.48
C ARG A 4 11.93 12.93 -0.06
N SER A 5 12.80 13.39 0.83
CA SER A 5 14.15 13.86 0.47
C SER A 5 14.99 12.76 -0.19
N GLN A 6 14.93 11.52 0.30
CA GLN A 6 15.64 10.38 -0.31
C GLN A 6 15.12 10.07 -1.71
N CYS A 7 13.80 10.05 -1.93
CA CYS A 7 13.22 9.85 -3.26
C CYS A 7 13.54 10.98 -4.24
N GLU A 8 13.51 12.24 -3.78
CA GLU A 8 13.88 13.41 -4.60
C GLU A 8 15.36 13.35 -5.01
N GLN A 9 16.25 13.01 -4.08
CA GLN A 9 17.68 12.83 -4.39
C GLN A 9 17.94 11.64 -5.30
N GLY A 10 17.23 10.51 -5.08
CA GLY A 10 17.32 9.33 -5.93
C GLY A 10 16.88 9.61 -7.36
N ALA A 11 15.78 10.34 -7.55
CA ALA A 11 15.32 10.79 -8.86
C ALA A 11 16.38 11.64 -9.58
N LYS A 12 16.99 12.61 -8.88
CA LYS A 12 18.05 13.46 -9.44
C LYS A 12 19.28 12.64 -9.88
N ARG A 13 19.69 11.65 -9.09
CA ARG A 13 20.83 10.78 -9.42
C ARG A 13 20.53 9.88 -10.61
N LEU A 14 19.35 9.27 -10.68
CA LEU A 14 18.97 8.43 -11.82
C LEU A 14 18.81 9.25 -13.11
N ALA A 15 18.34 10.50 -13.00
CA ALA A 15 18.21 11.40 -14.15
C ALA A 15 19.54 11.76 -14.82
N THR A 16 20.70 11.55 -14.17
CA THR A 16 22.00 11.79 -14.82
C THR A 16 22.33 10.74 -15.88
N VAL A 17 21.71 9.56 -15.81
CA VAL A 17 21.90 8.45 -16.77
C VAL A 17 20.63 8.09 -17.54
N LEU A 18 19.47 8.63 -17.14
CA LEU A 18 18.19 8.46 -17.81
C LEU A 18 17.65 9.82 -18.32
N PRO A 19 18.08 10.27 -19.52
CA PRO A 19 17.61 11.52 -20.10
C PRO A 19 16.08 11.55 -20.22
N GLY A 20 15.47 12.62 -19.72
CA GLY A 20 14.01 12.82 -19.77
C GLY A 20 13.25 12.38 -18.52
N ALA A 21 13.86 11.60 -17.61
CA ALA A 21 13.24 11.29 -16.32
C ALA A 21 13.22 12.53 -15.42
N LYS A 22 12.03 13.03 -15.07
CA LYS A 22 11.85 14.20 -14.18
C LYS A 22 11.50 13.78 -12.75
N ALA A 23 10.87 12.62 -12.59
CA ALA A 23 10.53 12.02 -11.32
C ALA A 23 10.62 10.49 -11.39
N LEU A 24 10.58 9.82 -10.23
CA LEU A 24 10.63 8.35 -10.16
C LEU A 24 9.51 7.65 -10.97
N ARG A 25 8.36 8.31 -11.19
CA ARG A 25 7.26 7.76 -12.00
C ARG A 25 7.59 7.62 -13.49
N ASP A 26 8.59 8.35 -13.96
CA ASP A 26 9.01 8.36 -15.37
C ASP A 26 10.02 7.24 -15.66
N ILE A 27 10.43 6.49 -14.63
CA ILE A 27 11.45 5.44 -14.69
C ILE A 27 10.75 4.08 -14.62
N SER A 28 11.06 3.18 -15.56
CA SER A 28 10.61 1.79 -15.53
C SER A 28 11.42 0.96 -14.52
N ILE A 29 10.91 -0.21 -14.11
CA ILE A 29 11.66 -1.06 -13.18
C ILE A 29 12.94 -1.59 -13.84
N GLU A 30 12.91 -1.86 -15.14
CA GLU A 30 14.05 -2.33 -15.92
C GLU A 30 15.18 -1.29 -15.95
N GLN A 31 14.85 -0.04 -16.27
CA GLN A 31 15.81 1.08 -16.22
C GLN A 31 16.35 1.31 -14.81
N PHE A 32 15.51 1.13 -13.79
CA PHE A 32 15.96 1.22 -12.40
C PHE A 32 16.95 0.11 -12.06
N GLU A 33 16.67 -1.15 -12.41
CA GLU A 33 17.56 -2.28 -12.12
C GLU A 33 18.96 -2.08 -12.72
N GLU A 34 19.03 -1.52 -13.94
CA GLU A 34 20.28 -1.24 -14.65
C GLU A 34 21.15 -0.19 -13.95
N HIS A 35 20.53 0.80 -13.30
CA HIS A 35 21.23 1.97 -12.76
C HIS A 35 21.15 2.13 -11.23
N GLN A 36 20.49 1.22 -10.53
CA GLN A 36 20.30 1.27 -9.07
C GLN A 36 21.61 1.33 -8.27
N GLY A 37 22.72 0.87 -8.85
CA GLY A 37 24.06 0.93 -8.26
C GLY A 37 24.54 2.36 -7.95
N LEU A 38 23.96 3.38 -8.61
CA LEU A 38 24.25 4.80 -8.37
C LEU A 38 23.69 5.32 -7.04
N LEU A 39 22.80 4.56 -6.40
CA LEU A 39 22.09 4.95 -5.18
C LEU A 39 22.65 4.19 -3.98
N PRO A 40 22.88 4.85 -2.82
CA PRO A 40 23.14 4.16 -1.56
C PRO A 40 21.97 3.27 -1.16
N ASP A 41 22.23 2.19 -0.40
CA ASP A 41 21.25 1.12 -0.14
C ASP A 41 19.88 1.63 0.36
N GLY A 42 19.84 2.51 1.37
CA GLY A 42 18.58 3.04 1.89
C GLY A 42 17.78 3.83 0.85
N MET A 43 18.47 4.67 0.07
CA MET A 43 17.86 5.44 -1.03
C MET A 43 17.38 4.51 -2.15
N ARG A 44 18.18 3.48 -2.46
CA ARG A 44 17.89 2.48 -3.48
C ARG A 44 16.58 1.76 -3.18
N ARG A 45 16.42 1.23 -1.96
CA ARG A 45 15.18 0.57 -1.52
C ARG A 45 13.96 1.49 -1.60
N MET A 46 14.09 2.74 -1.17
CA MET A 46 12.99 3.71 -1.24
C MET A 46 12.59 4.01 -2.69
N CYS A 47 13.56 4.18 -3.59
CA CYS A 47 13.27 4.40 -5.02
C CYS A 47 12.64 3.16 -5.66
N ARG A 48 13.16 1.97 -5.36
CA ARG A 48 12.61 0.68 -5.80
C ARG A 48 11.14 0.53 -5.40
N HIS A 49 10.80 0.85 -4.15
CA HIS A 49 9.42 0.86 -3.70
C HIS A 49 8.56 1.76 -4.58
N VAL A 50 8.90 3.05 -4.73
CA VAL A 50 8.07 4.02 -5.46
C VAL A 50 7.91 3.63 -6.94
N ILE A 51 8.98 3.20 -7.59
CA ILE A 51 8.97 2.80 -9.01
C ILE A 51 8.11 1.55 -9.21
N SER A 52 8.32 0.51 -8.40
CA SER A 52 7.54 -0.72 -8.48
C SER A 52 6.07 -0.51 -8.06
N GLU A 53 5.80 0.41 -7.13
CA GLU A 53 4.45 0.76 -6.69
C GLU A 53 3.66 1.46 -7.79
N ASN A 54 4.29 2.37 -8.54
CA ASN A 54 3.67 2.98 -9.72
C ASN A 54 3.24 1.93 -10.76
N SER A 55 4.06 0.89 -10.96
CA SER A 55 3.74 -0.22 -11.85
C SER A 55 2.59 -1.08 -11.29
N ARG A 56 2.63 -1.41 -9.99
CA ARG A 56 1.53 -2.13 -9.32
C ARG A 56 0.20 -1.38 -9.40
N VAL A 57 0.19 -0.07 -9.29
CA VAL A 57 -1.03 0.74 -9.45
C VAL A 57 -1.60 0.60 -10.86
N LYS A 58 -0.76 0.65 -11.90
CA LYS A 58 -1.21 0.43 -13.29
C LYS A 58 -1.80 -0.98 -13.47
N GLU A 59 -1.15 -2.00 -12.93
CA GLU A 59 -1.68 -3.37 -12.94
C GLU A 59 -3.01 -3.50 -12.17
N ALA A 60 -3.12 -2.83 -11.03
CA ALA A 60 -4.32 -2.84 -10.19
C ALA A 60 -5.52 -2.23 -10.92
N VAL A 61 -5.30 -1.13 -11.67
CA VAL A 61 -6.33 -0.53 -12.53
C VAL A 61 -6.79 -1.53 -13.61
N VAL A 62 -5.87 -2.25 -14.24
CA VAL A 62 -6.22 -3.27 -15.25
C VAL A 62 -7.02 -4.41 -14.62
N ALA A 63 -6.59 -4.91 -13.46
CA ALA A 63 -7.29 -5.96 -12.72
C ALA A 63 -8.73 -5.55 -12.38
N LEU A 64 -8.92 -4.35 -11.82
CA LEU A 64 -10.24 -3.82 -11.49
C LEU A 64 -11.14 -3.67 -12.72
N ARG A 65 -10.61 -3.13 -13.83
CA ARG A 65 -11.36 -3.00 -15.10
C ARG A 65 -11.82 -4.34 -15.67
N ARG A 66 -11.10 -5.41 -15.39
CA ARG A 66 -11.44 -6.79 -15.79
C ARG A 66 -12.31 -7.53 -14.77
N GLY A 67 -12.63 -6.91 -13.63
CA GLY A 67 -13.32 -7.57 -12.52
C GLY A 67 -12.47 -8.61 -11.77
N ASP A 68 -11.15 -8.63 -11.99
CA ASP A 68 -10.22 -9.57 -11.35
C ASP A 68 -9.83 -9.08 -9.95
N VAL A 69 -10.79 -9.21 -9.03
CA VAL A 69 -10.64 -8.83 -7.63
C VAL A 69 -9.62 -9.69 -6.88
N VAL A 70 -9.34 -10.90 -7.36
CA VAL A 70 -8.33 -11.79 -6.77
C VAL A 70 -6.93 -11.24 -7.08
N ARG A 71 -6.65 -10.89 -8.34
CA ARG A 71 -5.39 -10.25 -8.71
C ARG A 71 -5.21 -8.90 -8.01
N PHE A 72 -6.28 -8.11 -7.88
CA PHE A 72 -6.20 -6.85 -7.13
C PHE A 72 -5.81 -7.08 -5.66
N GLY A 73 -6.41 -8.08 -5.00
CA GLY A 73 -6.04 -8.46 -3.62
C GLY A 73 -4.57 -8.90 -3.50
N GLN A 74 -4.06 -9.68 -4.46
CA GLN A 74 -2.64 -10.04 -4.51
C GLN A 74 -1.73 -8.81 -4.66
N LEU A 75 -2.11 -7.83 -5.49
CA LEU A 75 -1.37 -6.58 -5.67
C LEU A 75 -1.35 -5.74 -4.38
N MET A 76 -2.46 -5.69 -3.63
CA MET A 76 -2.48 -5.09 -2.29
C MET A 76 -1.45 -5.74 -1.37
N ASN A 77 -1.37 -7.08 -1.40
CA ASN A 77 -0.45 -7.82 -0.56
C ASN A 77 1.02 -7.55 -0.89
N LEU A 78 1.36 -7.55 -2.18
CA LEU A 78 2.69 -7.21 -2.68
C LEU A 78 3.07 -5.77 -2.31
N SER A 79 2.11 -4.85 -2.38
CA SER A 79 2.35 -3.46 -1.99
C SER A 79 2.60 -3.32 -0.48
N HIS A 80 1.88 -4.05 0.38
CA HIS A 80 2.21 -4.06 1.82
C HIS A 80 3.61 -4.57 2.09
N GLN A 81 4.02 -5.68 1.45
CA GLN A 81 5.37 -6.22 1.58
C GLN A 81 6.43 -5.19 1.19
N SER A 82 6.20 -4.48 0.08
CA SER A 82 7.11 -3.43 -0.37
C SER A 82 7.16 -2.24 0.61
N LEU A 83 6.03 -1.86 1.23
CA LEU A 83 6.02 -0.81 2.25
C LEU A 83 6.74 -1.22 3.54
N LYS A 84 6.68 -2.50 3.89
CA LYS A 84 7.36 -3.09 5.04
C LYS A 84 8.87 -3.18 4.82
N ASP A 85 9.31 -3.82 3.74
CA ASP A 85 10.71 -4.19 3.55
C ASP A 85 11.51 -3.08 2.86
N GLU A 86 10.96 -2.53 1.78
CA GLU A 86 11.66 -1.56 0.93
C GLU A 86 11.49 -0.13 1.45
N PHE A 87 10.25 0.28 1.73
CA PHE A 87 9.96 1.65 2.19
C PHE A 87 10.07 1.83 3.70
N GLN A 88 10.03 0.72 4.45
CA GLN A 88 10.18 0.64 5.90
C GLN A 88 9.24 1.61 6.64
N VAL A 89 7.98 1.66 6.21
CA VAL A 89 6.92 2.48 6.84
C VAL A 89 5.91 1.68 7.64
N SER A 90 6.00 0.36 7.63
CA SER A 90 5.15 -0.45 8.51
C SER A 90 5.62 -0.42 9.96
N CYS A 91 4.89 -1.09 10.83
CA CYS A 91 5.24 -1.35 12.23
C CYS A 91 4.63 -2.69 12.66
N ARG A 92 5.00 -3.18 13.85
CA ARG A 92 4.51 -4.46 14.38
C ARG A 92 2.97 -4.53 14.36
N GLU A 93 2.32 -3.45 14.74
CA GLU A 93 0.86 -3.31 14.81
C GLU A 93 0.20 -3.47 13.44
N LEU A 94 0.71 -2.74 12.43
CA LEU A 94 0.17 -2.81 11.07
C LEU A 94 0.42 -4.18 10.42
N ASP A 95 1.61 -4.75 10.64
CA ASP A 95 1.97 -6.06 10.12
C ASP A 95 1.07 -7.15 10.73
N LEU A 96 0.83 -7.09 12.04
CA LEU A 96 -0.04 -8.01 12.75
C LEU A 96 -1.49 -7.92 12.24
N LEU A 97 -2.02 -6.71 12.05
CA LEU A 97 -3.35 -6.53 11.45
C LEU A 97 -3.45 -7.17 10.06
N VAL A 98 -2.41 -7.03 9.23
CA VAL A 98 -2.38 -7.64 7.90
C VAL A 98 -2.27 -9.17 7.97
N GLU A 99 -1.45 -9.72 8.86
CA GLU A 99 -1.34 -11.16 9.07
C GLU A 99 -2.66 -11.77 9.56
N ILE A 100 -3.29 -11.17 10.57
CA ILE A 100 -4.59 -11.61 11.08
C ILE A 100 -5.62 -11.58 9.95
N ALA A 101 -5.72 -10.47 9.21
CA ALA A 101 -6.69 -10.33 8.13
C ALA A 101 -6.48 -11.42 7.05
N ARG A 102 -5.24 -11.67 6.63
CA ARG A 102 -4.93 -12.70 5.62
C ARG A 102 -5.21 -14.13 6.08
N SER A 103 -5.30 -14.37 7.39
CA SER A 103 -5.65 -15.69 7.93
C SER A 103 -7.15 -16.03 7.82
N VAL A 104 -8.00 -15.05 7.51
CA VAL A 104 -9.45 -15.21 7.45
C VAL A 104 -9.91 -15.60 6.05
N ASP A 105 -10.69 -16.69 5.94
CA ASP A 105 -11.24 -17.12 4.65
C ASP A 105 -12.14 -16.05 4.01
N GLY A 106 -11.94 -15.83 2.72
CA GLY A 106 -12.60 -14.80 1.93
C GLY A 106 -11.92 -13.42 1.96
N VAL A 107 -10.82 -13.24 2.70
CA VAL A 107 -9.94 -12.07 2.52
C VAL A 107 -9.05 -12.28 1.31
N LEU A 108 -9.11 -11.35 0.35
CA LEU A 108 -8.35 -11.40 -0.90
C LEU A 108 -7.04 -10.63 -0.81
N GLY A 109 -6.99 -9.58 -0.01
CA GLY A 109 -5.80 -8.76 0.18
C GLY A 109 -5.92 -7.80 1.36
N ALA A 110 -4.78 -7.51 1.98
CA ALA A 110 -4.66 -6.64 3.14
C ALA A 110 -3.35 -5.86 3.07
N ARG A 111 -3.43 -4.56 3.37
CA ARG A 111 -2.28 -3.66 3.40
C ARG A 111 -2.49 -2.50 4.37
N LEU A 112 -1.41 -1.91 4.85
CA LEU A 112 -1.47 -0.59 5.47
C LEU A 112 -1.98 0.47 4.48
N THR A 113 -2.64 1.51 4.99
CA THR A 113 -3.08 2.67 4.21
C THR A 113 -2.69 3.97 4.91
N GLY A 114 -2.43 5.02 4.13
CA GLY A 114 -1.85 6.27 4.64
C GLY A 114 -0.32 6.21 4.76
N ALA A 115 0.24 6.98 5.71
CA ALA A 115 1.68 7.22 5.80
C ALA A 115 2.48 6.06 6.44
N GLY A 116 1.83 5.15 7.15
CA GLY A 116 2.47 4.12 7.97
C GLY A 116 2.86 4.62 9.38
N PHE A 117 3.67 3.85 10.10
CA PHE A 117 4.02 4.03 11.52
C PHE A 117 2.81 3.98 12.47
N GLY A 118 1.84 3.13 12.14
CA GLY A 118 0.54 3.05 12.80
C GLY A 118 -0.60 3.51 11.89
N GLY A 119 -1.77 3.73 12.48
CA GLY A 119 -2.98 4.08 11.74
C GLY A 119 -3.78 2.84 11.32
N CYS A 120 -4.14 2.76 10.05
CA CYS A 120 -5.12 1.78 9.57
C CYS A 120 -4.55 0.82 8.54
N THR A 121 -5.16 -0.37 8.45
CA THR A 121 -5.08 -1.24 7.29
C THR A 121 -6.36 -1.15 6.47
N VAL A 122 -6.28 -1.44 5.17
CA VAL A 122 -7.42 -1.62 4.29
C VAL A 122 -7.41 -3.06 3.78
N ASN A 123 -8.58 -3.70 3.86
CA ASN A 123 -8.75 -5.13 3.60
C ASN A 123 -9.82 -5.32 2.53
N LEU A 124 -9.47 -6.01 1.44
CA LEU A 124 -10.43 -6.47 0.44
C LEU A 124 -10.93 -7.84 0.86
N VAL A 125 -12.22 -7.92 1.18
CA VAL A 125 -12.86 -9.13 1.72
C VAL A 125 -14.18 -9.41 1.01
N ARG A 126 -14.51 -10.69 0.83
CA ARG A 126 -15.84 -11.11 0.37
C ARG A 126 -16.89 -10.64 1.38
N LYS A 127 -17.98 -10.03 0.92
CA LYS A 127 -19.05 -9.49 1.78
C LYS A 127 -19.50 -10.44 2.89
N ARG A 128 -19.66 -11.73 2.58
CA ARG A 128 -20.06 -12.78 3.55
C ARG A 128 -19.03 -13.03 4.67
N SER A 129 -17.76 -12.73 4.42
CA SER A 129 -16.65 -12.96 5.35
C SER A 129 -16.32 -11.71 6.19
N ALA A 130 -16.94 -10.56 5.90
CA ALA A 130 -16.66 -9.31 6.62
C ALA A 130 -16.96 -9.40 8.14
N PRO A 131 -18.05 -10.03 8.62
CA PRO A 131 -18.28 -10.21 10.05
C PRO A 131 -17.21 -11.07 10.71
N LEU A 132 -16.81 -12.18 10.07
CA LEU A 132 -15.76 -13.07 10.57
C LEU A 132 -14.41 -12.34 10.65
N LEU A 133 -14.08 -11.54 9.65
CA LEU A 133 -12.88 -10.71 9.65
C LEU A 133 -12.87 -9.74 10.82
N ALA A 134 -13.97 -9.01 11.04
CA ALA A 134 -14.08 -8.03 12.12
C ALA A 134 -13.86 -8.69 13.49
N GLN A 135 -14.58 -9.79 13.76
CA GLN A 135 -14.42 -10.56 14.98
C GLN A 135 -12.98 -11.07 15.17
N THR A 136 -12.40 -11.66 14.13
CA THR A 136 -11.04 -12.24 14.21
C THR A 136 -9.98 -11.17 14.48
N VAL A 137 -10.14 -9.98 13.87
CA VAL A 137 -9.25 -8.84 14.10
C VAL A 137 -9.40 -8.34 15.53
N GLU A 138 -10.61 -8.11 16.01
CA GLU A 138 -10.88 -7.66 17.39
C GLU A 138 -10.26 -8.60 18.42
N GLU A 139 -10.54 -9.91 18.31
CA GLU A 139 -10.06 -10.91 19.27
C GLU A 139 -8.54 -11.08 19.24
N LYS A 140 -7.96 -11.34 18.06
CA LYS A 140 -6.52 -11.68 17.97
C LYS A 140 -5.62 -10.47 18.16
N TYR A 141 -6.02 -9.30 17.66
CA TYR A 141 -5.19 -8.11 17.77
C TYR A 141 -5.14 -7.62 19.22
N GLU A 142 -6.27 -7.58 19.92
CA GLU A 142 -6.32 -7.20 21.33
C GLU A 142 -5.56 -8.21 22.21
N ALA A 143 -5.67 -9.51 21.93
CA ALA A 143 -4.93 -10.53 22.66
C ALA A 143 -3.39 -10.38 22.54
N GLU A 144 -2.89 -10.00 21.38
CA GLU A 144 -1.44 -9.90 21.09
C GLU A 144 -0.82 -8.53 21.47
N THR A 145 -1.64 -7.49 21.55
CA THR A 145 -1.15 -6.10 21.74
C THR A 145 -1.68 -5.41 22.99
N GLY A 146 -2.79 -5.90 23.56
CA GLY A 146 -3.56 -5.20 24.60
C GLY A 146 -4.31 -3.97 24.08
N ILE A 147 -4.34 -3.74 22.76
CA ILE A 147 -4.98 -2.59 22.13
C ILE A 147 -6.29 -3.05 21.48
N LYS A 148 -7.40 -2.41 21.86
CA LYS A 148 -8.69 -2.65 21.21
C LYS A 148 -8.71 -1.99 19.82
N PRO A 149 -8.82 -2.76 18.71
CA PRO A 149 -8.90 -2.18 17.38
C PRO A 149 -10.30 -1.64 17.09
N ALA A 150 -10.42 -0.80 16.06
CA ALA A 150 -11.70 -0.41 15.49
C ALA A 150 -11.80 -0.93 14.05
N VAL A 151 -12.92 -1.57 13.72
CA VAL A 151 -13.17 -2.15 12.40
C VAL A 151 -14.38 -1.49 11.76
N TYR A 152 -14.20 -0.96 10.55
CA TYR A 152 -15.24 -0.23 9.82
C TYR A 152 -15.49 -0.91 8.46
N PRO A 153 -16.69 -1.47 8.24
CA PRO A 153 -17.14 -1.85 6.90
C PRO A 153 -17.35 -0.58 6.07
N CYS A 154 -16.51 -0.36 5.06
CA CYS A 154 -16.59 0.83 4.22
C CYS A 154 -17.29 0.54 2.89
N GLN A 155 -18.06 1.51 2.40
CA GLN A 155 -18.55 1.58 1.02
C GLN A 155 -17.91 2.78 0.33
N ILE A 156 -17.84 2.75 -1.01
CA ILE A 156 -17.39 3.89 -1.80
C ILE A 156 -18.56 4.87 -1.86
N GLU A 157 -18.32 6.10 -1.44
CA GLU A 157 -19.31 7.17 -1.37
C GLU A 157 -18.92 8.34 -2.28
N ASP A 158 -19.87 9.23 -2.52
CA ASP A 158 -19.62 10.48 -3.23
C ASP A 158 -18.61 11.38 -2.50
N GLY A 159 -17.94 12.23 -3.28
CA GLY A 159 -17.10 13.29 -2.74
C GLY A 159 -17.92 14.46 -2.16
N VAL A 160 -17.22 15.54 -1.79
CA VAL A 160 -17.85 16.78 -1.32
C VAL A 160 -18.82 17.34 -2.37
N ARG A 161 -20.02 17.74 -1.93
CA ARG A 161 -21.04 18.37 -2.78
C ARG A 161 -21.80 19.45 -2.01
N GLU A 162 -22.33 20.41 -2.75
CA GLU A 162 -23.30 21.37 -2.22
C GLU A 162 -24.67 20.69 -2.09
N ILE A 163 -25.39 20.99 -1.00
CA ILE A 163 -26.77 20.56 -0.80
C ILE A 163 -27.64 21.82 -0.85
N PRO A 164 -28.51 21.98 -1.86
CA PRO A 164 -29.37 23.16 -1.94
C PRO A 164 -30.36 23.16 -0.75
N ILE A 165 -30.38 24.26 0.01
CA ILE A 165 -31.36 24.47 1.07
C ILE A 165 -32.68 24.86 0.39
N THR A 166 -33.68 23.99 0.46
CA THR A 166 -35.03 24.32 0.03
C THR A 166 -35.70 25.11 1.15
N THR A 167 -35.90 26.42 0.94
CA THR A 167 -36.75 27.28 1.79
C THR A 167 -38.21 27.17 1.40
#